data_AF-A0A940DL27-F1
#
_entry.id   AF-A0A940DL27-F1
#
_cell.length_a   1.000
_cell.length_b   1.000
_cell.length_c   1.000
_cell.angle_alpha   90.00
_cell.angle_beta   90.00
_cell.angle_gamma   90.00
#
_symmetry.space_group_name_H-M   'P 1'
#
loop_
_entity.id
_entity.type
_entity.pdbx_description
1 polymer ?
#
loop_
_entity_poly.entity_id
_entity_poly.type
_entity_poly.pdbx_seq_one_letter_code
_entity_poly.pdbx_strand_id
1 'polypeptide(L)'
;MFPEIPQEIGSIHAYRDSVIDNLEHDDNNEYYDSLVELMCADCLICGEAVKQQNDTSENAGLIDEIIRIAEALDSHDEYYVTRYRVCSWTLELCANHPRLRVRLLEATINAFMAIEGTEDYDAGQLEVYRSELARFQHNIAYADLGEFDKIEGKGYLLHDPVEWTEQFENVIDRAEAEAYRHLTDVPRGLGFCHAYWQALKDALAAEGVEWRTPSEMNPKVMFD
;
A
#
# COMPACT_ATOMS: atom_id res chain seq x y z
N MET A 1 0.96 -18.70 -7.58
CA MET A 1 0.00 -19.31 -6.64
C MET A 1 0.46 -18.85 -5.28
N PHE A 2 -0.33 -18.02 -4.59
CA PHE A 2 -0.05 -17.69 -3.19
C PHE A 2 -0.17 -18.98 -2.37
N PRO A 3 0.58 -19.13 -1.26
CA PRO A 3 0.34 -20.24 -0.35
C PRO A 3 -1.15 -20.28 0.02
N GLU A 4 -1.78 -21.44 -0.15
CA GLU A 4 -3.17 -21.63 0.29
C GLU A 4 -3.18 -21.54 1.82
N ILE A 5 -3.99 -20.64 2.37
CA ILE A 5 -4.19 -20.55 3.81
C ILE A 5 -4.67 -21.92 4.30
N PRO A 6 -3.98 -22.57 5.25
CA PRO A 6 -4.41 -23.85 5.77
C PRO A 6 -5.86 -23.75 6.29
N GLN A 7 -6.74 -24.66 5.84
CA GLN A 7 -8.18 -24.65 6.20
C GLN A 7 -8.44 -24.74 7.70
N GLU A 8 -7.44 -25.15 8.50
CA GLU A 8 -7.51 -25.29 9.94
C GLU A 8 -7.40 -23.95 10.70
N ILE A 9 -6.94 -22.89 10.02
CA ILE A 9 -6.73 -21.57 10.63
C ILE A 9 -7.92 -20.67 10.30
N GLY A 10 -8.69 -20.31 11.33
CA GLY A 10 -9.99 -19.64 11.19
C GLY A 10 -9.99 -18.21 10.64
N SER A 11 -8.83 -17.57 10.47
CA SER A 11 -8.67 -16.26 9.80
C SER A 11 -7.23 -16.02 9.33
N ILE A 12 -7.03 -15.11 8.37
CA ILE A 12 -5.69 -14.72 7.87
C ILE A 12 -4.84 -14.11 9.00
N HIS A 13 -5.47 -13.37 9.91
CA HIS A 13 -4.79 -12.78 11.07
C HIS A 13 -4.26 -13.86 12.02
N ALA A 14 -5.07 -14.88 12.33
CA ALA A 14 -4.62 -15.98 13.17
C ALA A 14 -3.49 -16.80 12.51
N TYR A 15 -3.48 -16.90 11.18
CA TYR A 15 -2.37 -17.52 10.46
C TYR A 15 -1.11 -16.67 10.59
N ARG A 16 -1.20 -15.36 10.32
CA ARG A 16 -0.09 -14.43 10.50
C ARG A 16 0.51 -14.51 11.91
N ASP A 17 -0.32 -14.50 12.95
CA ASP A 17 0.13 -14.61 14.34
C ASP A 17 0.90 -15.92 14.58
N SER A 18 0.42 -17.05 14.02
CA SER A 18 1.12 -18.33 14.13
C SER A 18 2.48 -18.35 13.42
N VAL A 19 2.63 -17.64 12.30
CA VAL A 19 3.91 -17.51 11.58
C VAL A 19 4.88 -16.66 12.38
N ILE A 20 4.41 -15.58 13.02
CA ILE A 20 5.23 -14.75 13.92
C ILE A 20 5.71 -15.57 15.11
N ASP A 21 4.83 -16.35 15.74
CA ASP A 21 5.20 -17.24 16.85
C ASP A 21 6.30 -18.23 16.42
N ASN A 22 6.22 -18.77 15.20
CA ASN A 22 7.25 -19.69 14.68
C ASN A 22 8.59 -18.98 14.46
N LEU A 23 8.60 -17.76 13.90
CA LEU A 23 9.82 -16.97 13.67
C LEU A 23 10.59 -16.68 14.98
N GLU A 24 9.90 -16.57 16.11
CA GLU A 24 10.53 -16.36 17.42
C GLU A 24 11.25 -17.61 17.96
N HIS A 25 10.94 -18.80 17.42
CA HIS A 25 11.39 -20.09 17.94
C HIS A 25 12.23 -20.91 16.95
N ASP A 26 12.51 -20.38 15.76
CA ASP A 26 13.02 -21.17 14.64
C ASP A 26 14.55 -21.43 14.68
N ASP A 27 14.95 -22.65 14.30
CA ASP A 27 16.33 -23.01 13.99
C ASP A 27 16.60 -22.56 12.53
N ASN A 28 17.77 -21.98 12.23
CA ASN A 28 18.12 -21.27 10.97
C ASN A 28 17.68 -21.85 9.60
N ASN A 29 17.26 -23.11 9.50
CA ASN A 29 16.87 -23.75 8.24
C ASN A 29 15.47 -23.40 7.72
N GLU A 30 14.51 -23.02 8.58
CA GLU A 30 13.13 -22.68 8.14
C GLU A 30 12.82 -21.17 8.22
N TYR A 31 13.79 -20.37 8.68
CA TYR A 31 13.64 -18.94 8.91
C TYR A 31 13.17 -18.16 7.68
N TYR A 32 13.77 -18.39 6.51
CA TYR A 32 13.41 -17.66 5.28
C TYR A 32 12.08 -18.12 4.69
N ASP A 33 11.71 -19.39 4.86
CA ASP A 33 10.38 -19.89 4.49
C ASP A 33 9.31 -19.18 5.34
N SER A 34 9.53 -19.09 6.66
CA SER A 34 8.66 -18.37 7.57
C SER A 34 8.55 -16.87 7.24
N LEU A 35 9.64 -16.21 6.83
CA LEU A 35 9.59 -14.83 6.34
C LEU A 35 8.71 -14.69 5.09
N VAL A 36 8.83 -15.61 4.13
CA VAL A 36 8.01 -15.62 2.91
C VAL A 36 6.54 -15.82 3.24
N GLU A 37 6.21 -16.71 4.17
CA GLU A 37 4.85 -16.91 4.67
C GLU A 37 4.28 -15.64 5.30
N LEU A 38 5.07 -14.96 6.14
CA LEU A 38 4.69 -13.70 6.78
C LEU A 38 4.38 -12.61 5.74
N MET A 39 5.29 -12.39 4.79
CA MET A 39 5.12 -11.41 3.71
C MET A 39 3.87 -11.71 2.85
N CYS A 40 3.56 -12.99 2.61
CA CYS A 40 2.34 -13.38 1.91
C CYS A 40 1.09 -13.10 2.75
N ALA A 41 1.11 -13.41 4.05
CA ALA A 41 0.01 -13.15 4.96
C ALA A 41 -0.31 -11.64 5.04
N ASP A 42 0.71 -10.79 5.18
CA ASP A 42 0.57 -9.33 5.19
C ASP A 42 -0.11 -8.82 3.92
N CYS A 43 0.35 -9.28 2.75
CA CYS A 43 -0.23 -8.90 1.47
C CYS A 43 -1.72 -9.29 1.38
N LEU A 44 -2.07 -10.47 1.91
CA LEU A 44 -3.45 -10.95 1.92
C LEU A 44 -4.34 -10.14 2.87
N ILE A 45 -3.84 -9.74 4.04
CA ILE A 45 -4.55 -8.86 4.99
C ILE A 45 -4.83 -7.51 4.33
N CYS A 46 -3.82 -6.89 3.71
CA CYS A 46 -4.01 -5.63 3.00
C CYS A 46 -5.07 -5.75 1.90
N GLY A 47 -5.03 -6.85 1.13
CA GLY A 47 -5.99 -7.13 0.07
C GLY A 47 -7.42 -7.33 0.59
N GLU A 48 -7.58 -8.00 1.74
CA GLU A 48 -8.88 -8.22 2.36
C GLU A 48 -9.49 -6.90 2.86
N ALA A 49 -8.71 -6.03 3.50
CA ALA A 49 -9.15 -4.72 3.97
C ALA A 49 -9.72 -3.87 2.81
N VAL A 50 -8.98 -3.76 1.72
CA VAL A 50 -9.40 -3.02 0.50
C VAL A 50 -10.66 -3.64 -0.11
N LYS A 51 -10.70 -4.98 -0.24
CA LYS A 51 -11.83 -5.70 -0.84
C LYS A 51 -13.12 -5.53 -0.05
N GLN A 52 -13.03 -5.51 1.27
CA GLN A 52 -14.19 -5.34 2.16
C GLN A 52 -14.60 -3.86 2.33
N GLN A 53 -13.90 -2.92 1.71
CA GLN A 53 -14.09 -1.47 1.90
C GLN A 53 -14.04 -1.09 3.39
N ASN A 54 -13.15 -1.76 4.14
CA ASN A 54 -12.94 -1.54 5.55
C ASN A 54 -11.81 -0.54 5.78
N ASP A 55 -11.52 -0.31 7.05
CA ASP A 55 -10.36 0.46 7.50
C ASP A 55 -9.06 -0.11 6.92
N THR A 56 -8.29 0.75 6.25
CA THR A 56 -7.00 0.45 5.62
C THR A 56 -5.81 1.03 6.38
N SER A 57 -6.04 1.62 7.55
CA SER A 57 -5.01 2.30 8.35
C SER A 57 -3.83 1.41 8.75
N GLU A 58 -4.02 0.09 8.83
CA GLU A 58 -2.94 -0.87 9.12
C GLU A 58 -2.08 -1.21 7.90
N ASN A 59 -2.56 -0.93 6.67
CA ASN A 59 -1.89 -1.34 5.45
C ASN A 59 -0.48 -0.75 5.34
N ALA A 60 -0.27 0.50 5.74
CA ALA A 60 1.05 1.12 5.65
C ALA A 60 2.12 0.37 6.46
N GLY A 61 1.76 -0.10 7.67
CA GLY A 61 2.65 -0.89 8.52
C GLY A 61 2.96 -2.26 7.93
N LEU A 62 1.94 -2.96 7.43
CA LEU A 62 2.09 -4.26 6.77
C LEU A 62 2.92 -4.15 5.48
N ILE A 63 2.74 -3.08 4.71
CA ILE A 63 3.51 -2.83 3.49
C ILE A 63 4.97 -2.53 3.80
N ASP A 64 5.27 -1.77 4.87
CA ASP A 64 6.66 -1.59 5.32
C ASP A 64 7.31 -2.93 5.72
N GLU A 65 6.56 -3.81 6.39
CA GLU A 65 7.03 -5.16 6.73
C GLU A 65 7.32 -6.00 5.48
N ILE A 66 6.41 -6.01 4.50
CA ILE A 66 6.62 -6.66 3.19
C ILE A 66 7.91 -6.17 2.52
N ILE A 67 8.16 -4.86 2.50
CA ILE A 67 9.38 -4.30 1.89
C ILE A 67 10.63 -4.80 2.62
N ARG A 68 10.65 -4.74 3.96
CA ARG A 68 11.80 -5.19 4.75
C ARG A 68 12.08 -6.68 4.57
N ILE A 69 11.02 -7.50 4.50
CA ILE A 69 11.15 -8.94 4.24
C ILE A 69 11.68 -9.17 2.82
N ALA A 70 11.13 -8.48 1.82
CA ALA A 70 11.61 -8.57 0.44
C ALA A 70 13.11 -8.23 0.34
N GLU A 71 13.57 -7.18 1.03
CA GLU A 71 14.99 -6.81 1.11
C GLU A 71 15.84 -7.89 1.79
N ALA A 72 15.35 -8.51 2.87
CA ALA A 72 16.04 -9.61 3.55
C ALA A 72 16.19 -10.87 2.67
N LEU A 73 15.27 -11.05 1.73
CA LEU A 73 15.25 -12.15 0.76
C LEU A 73 16.06 -11.86 -0.51
N ASP A 74 16.79 -10.73 -0.60
CA ASP A 74 17.45 -10.32 -1.86
C ASP A 74 18.51 -11.31 -2.36
N SER A 75 19.19 -12.01 -1.44
CA SER A 75 20.26 -12.97 -1.77
C SER A 75 19.80 -14.41 -1.98
N HIS A 76 18.48 -14.68 -1.97
CA HIS A 76 17.90 -16.02 -1.97
C HIS A 76 17.08 -16.24 -3.25
N ASP A 77 17.67 -16.97 -4.20
CA ASP A 77 17.18 -17.11 -5.57
C ASP A 77 15.88 -17.93 -5.66
N GLU A 78 15.67 -18.84 -4.71
CA GLU A 78 14.45 -19.63 -4.59
C GLU A 78 13.19 -18.77 -4.36
N TYR A 79 13.34 -17.54 -3.85
CA TYR A 79 12.22 -16.66 -3.51
C TYR A 79 12.01 -15.50 -4.47
N TYR A 80 12.84 -15.33 -5.51
CA TYR A 80 12.75 -14.17 -6.43
C TYR A 80 11.36 -13.99 -7.05
N VAL A 81 10.73 -15.08 -7.49
CA VAL A 81 9.39 -15.04 -8.10
C VAL A 81 8.32 -14.66 -7.08
N THR A 82 8.38 -15.20 -5.86
CA THR A 82 7.41 -14.90 -4.80
C THR A 82 7.57 -13.45 -4.34
N ARG A 83 8.82 -12.99 -4.13
CA ARG A 83 9.15 -11.60 -3.81
C ARG A 83 8.57 -10.64 -4.83
N TYR A 84 8.83 -10.89 -6.13
CA TYR A 84 8.29 -10.05 -7.20
C TYR A 84 6.76 -10.02 -7.18
N ARG A 85 6.11 -11.18 -7.09
CA ARG A 85 4.64 -11.28 -7.11
C ARG A 85 3.97 -10.56 -5.95
N VAL A 86 4.51 -10.73 -4.73
CA VAL A 86 3.96 -10.04 -3.56
C VAL A 86 4.16 -8.54 -3.73
N CYS A 87 5.39 -8.06 -3.93
CA CYS A 87 5.66 -6.62 -4.05
C CYS A 87 4.81 -5.96 -5.15
N SER A 88 4.72 -6.60 -6.33
CA SER A 88 3.93 -6.12 -7.47
C SER A 88 2.44 -6.03 -7.13
N TRP A 89 1.86 -7.01 -6.43
CA TRP A 89 0.46 -6.94 -6.03
C TRP A 89 0.23 -5.87 -4.96
N THR A 90 1.14 -5.78 -3.99
CA THR A 90 1.09 -4.79 -2.91
C THR A 90 1.10 -3.35 -3.44
N LEU A 91 1.65 -3.09 -4.64
CA LEU A 91 1.57 -1.76 -5.26
C LEU A 91 0.12 -1.28 -5.40
N GLU A 92 -0.83 -2.16 -5.72
CA GLU A 92 -2.25 -1.76 -5.83
C GLU A 92 -2.92 -1.50 -4.47
N LEU A 93 -2.26 -1.90 -3.38
CA LEU A 93 -2.75 -1.78 -2.00
C LEU A 93 -2.14 -0.58 -1.25
N CYS A 94 -1.02 -0.06 -1.74
CA CYS A 94 -0.33 1.11 -1.18
C CYS A 94 -0.99 2.42 -1.65
N ALA A 95 -2.14 2.74 -1.05
CA ALA A 95 -2.81 4.02 -1.21
C ALA A 95 -2.24 5.06 -0.24
N ASN A 96 -2.34 6.35 -0.58
CA ASN A 96 -2.11 7.49 0.31
C ASN A 96 -0.70 7.66 0.94
N HIS A 97 0.26 6.78 0.63
CA HIS A 97 1.64 6.84 1.11
C HIS A 97 2.67 6.91 -0.03
N PRO A 98 2.86 8.07 -0.69
CA PRO A 98 3.81 8.23 -1.79
C PRO A 98 5.23 7.76 -1.51
N ARG A 99 5.78 8.04 -0.32
CA ARG A 99 7.16 7.65 0.03
C ARG A 99 7.29 6.15 0.24
N LEU A 100 6.29 5.55 0.90
CA LEU A 100 6.23 4.09 1.05
C LEU A 100 6.09 3.42 -0.32
N ARG A 101 5.28 3.99 -1.21
CA ARG A 101 5.12 3.51 -2.58
C ARG A 101 6.40 3.60 -3.40
N VAL A 102 7.23 4.63 -3.22
CA VAL A 102 8.58 4.69 -3.83
C VAL A 102 9.42 3.51 -3.39
N ARG A 103 9.50 3.24 -2.08
CA ARG A 103 10.25 2.08 -1.55
C ARG A 103 9.72 0.76 -2.09
N LEU A 104 8.40 0.61 -2.17
CA LEU A 104 7.78 -0.59 -2.74
C LEU A 104 8.05 -0.76 -4.24
N LEU A 105 8.06 0.34 -5.01
CA LEU A 105 8.44 0.32 -6.43
C LEU A 105 9.91 -0.07 -6.61
N GLU A 106 10.81 0.45 -5.77
CA GLU A 106 12.23 0.08 -5.77
C GLU A 106 12.42 -1.41 -5.46
N ALA A 107 11.76 -1.93 -4.42
CA ALA A 107 11.77 -3.35 -4.08
C ALA A 107 11.18 -4.22 -5.22
N THR A 108 10.08 -3.77 -5.85
CA THR A 108 9.46 -4.46 -6.98
C THR A 108 10.39 -4.51 -8.19
N ILE A 109 11.04 -3.39 -8.54
CA ILE A 109 11.99 -3.30 -9.64
C ILE A 109 13.18 -4.21 -9.37
N ASN A 110 13.76 -4.16 -8.16
CA ASN A 110 14.86 -5.05 -7.79
C ASN A 110 14.45 -6.53 -7.93
N ALA A 111 13.29 -6.93 -7.39
CA ALA A 111 12.78 -8.29 -7.51
C ALA A 111 12.52 -8.70 -8.97
N PHE A 112 12.02 -7.78 -9.79
CA PHE A 112 11.81 -8.00 -11.23
C PHE A 112 13.13 -8.19 -11.98
N MET A 113 14.18 -7.44 -11.63
CA MET A 113 15.50 -7.61 -12.23
C MET A 113 16.15 -8.93 -11.79
N ALA A 114 15.88 -9.41 -10.58
CA ALA A 114 16.41 -10.67 -10.08
C ALA A 114 15.85 -11.90 -10.81
N ILE A 115 14.64 -11.81 -11.38
CA ILE A 115 14.03 -12.85 -12.22
C ILE A 115 14.45 -12.78 -13.70
N GLU A 116 15.35 -11.86 -14.08
CA GLU A 116 15.84 -11.69 -15.45
C GLU A 116 16.52 -12.97 -15.95
N GLY A 117 15.92 -13.62 -16.96
CA GLY A 117 16.35 -14.94 -17.47
C GLY A 117 15.35 -16.08 -17.24
N THR A 118 14.25 -15.83 -16.51
CA THR A 118 13.09 -16.72 -16.45
C THR A 118 12.19 -16.55 -17.71
N GLU A 119 11.38 -17.55 -18.07
CA GLU A 119 10.61 -17.60 -19.34
C GLU A 119 9.56 -16.48 -19.51
N ASP A 120 9.35 -15.60 -18.53
CA ASP A 120 8.24 -14.62 -18.48
C ASP A 120 8.72 -13.16 -18.26
N TYR A 121 9.91 -12.81 -18.74
CA TYR A 121 10.45 -11.45 -18.65
C TYR A 121 9.73 -10.49 -19.63
N ASP A 122 8.83 -9.66 -19.10
CA ASP A 122 8.18 -8.57 -19.85
C ASP A 122 8.88 -7.23 -19.63
N ALA A 123 9.77 -6.85 -20.55
CA ALA A 123 10.45 -5.55 -20.53
C ALA A 123 9.48 -4.35 -20.51
N GLY A 124 8.25 -4.51 -21.02
CA GLY A 124 7.21 -3.48 -20.97
C GLY A 124 6.76 -3.18 -19.54
N GLN A 125 6.60 -4.22 -18.71
CA GLN A 125 6.19 -4.08 -17.32
C GLN A 125 7.25 -3.34 -16.49
N LEU A 126 8.53 -3.62 -16.71
CA LEU A 126 9.63 -2.93 -16.04
C LEU A 126 9.62 -1.42 -16.32
N GLU A 127 9.36 -1.02 -17.57
CA GLU A 127 9.29 0.39 -17.96
C GLU A 127 8.11 1.10 -17.29
N VAL A 128 6.98 0.41 -17.11
CA VAL A 128 5.83 0.93 -16.36
C VAL A 128 6.22 1.24 -14.92
N TYR A 129 6.91 0.33 -14.23
CA TYR A 129 7.37 0.57 -12.86
C TYR A 129 8.38 1.72 -12.77
N ARG A 130 9.34 1.80 -13.70
CA ARG A 130 10.34 2.88 -13.74
C ARG A 130 9.71 4.24 -13.99
N SER A 131 8.78 4.31 -14.93
CA SER A 131 8.01 5.53 -15.22
C SER A 131 7.17 5.96 -14.02
N GLU A 132 6.54 5.02 -13.31
CA GLU A 132 5.79 5.34 -12.10
C GLU A 132 6.72 5.80 -10.97
N LEU A 133 7.84 5.13 -10.73
CA LEU A 133 8.85 5.55 -9.74
C LEU A 133 9.34 6.97 -9.98
N ALA A 134 9.70 7.31 -11.22
CA ALA A 134 10.16 8.64 -11.59
C ALA A 134 9.09 9.71 -11.31
N ARG A 135 7.82 9.44 -11.65
CA ARG A 135 6.70 10.35 -11.38
C ARG A 135 6.48 10.56 -9.88
N PHE A 136 6.53 9.49 -9.08
CA PHE A 136 6.38 9.60 -7.63
C PHE A 136 7.52 10.42 -7.01
N GLN A 137 8.77 10.13 -7.38
CA GLN A 137 9.95 10.87 -6.91
C GLN A 137 9.88 12.37 -7.29
N HIS A 138 9.45 12.67 -8.52
CA HIS A 138 9.24 14.04 -8.99
C HIS A 138 8.17 14.78 -8.19
N ASN A 139 7.00 14.17 -7.97
CA ASN A 139 5.92 14.79 -7.22
C ASN A 139 6.28 15.02 -5.75
N ILE A 140 6.94 14.05 -5.11
CA ILE A 140 7.44 14.18 -3.73
C ILE A 140 8.43 15.35 -3.64
N ALA A 141 9.39 15.42 -4.57
CA ALA A 141 10.39 16.49 -4.57
C ALA A 141 9.75 17.89 -4.67
N TYR A 142 8.72 18.06 -5.50
CA TYR A 142 8.01 19.34 -5.58
C TYR A 142 7.10 19.61 -4.38
N ALA A 143 6.47 18.58 -3.81
CA ALA A 143 5.69 18.72 -2.58
C ALA A 143 6.57 19.21 -1.42
N ASP A 144 7.79 18.68 -1.30
CA ASP A 144 8.75 19.05 -0.25
C ASP A 144 9.28 20.48 -0.40
N LEU A 145 9.30 20.99 -1.63
CA LEU A 145 9.62 22.39 -1.93
C LEU A 145 8.40 23.32 -1.82
N GLY A 146 7.20 22.78 -1.58
CA GLY A 146 5.93 23.53 -1.59
C GLY A 146 5.51 24.02 -2.98
N GLU A 147 6.10 23.48 -4.05
CA GLU A 147 5.84 23.84 -5.44
C GLU A 147 4.69 22.98 -6.03
N PHE A 148 3.53 23.05 -5.39
CA PHE A 148 2.38 22.19 -5.71
C PHE A 148 1.83 22.32 -7.13
N ASP A 149 2.10 23.43 -7.83
CA ASP A 149 1.70 23.65 -9.22
C ASP A 149 2.48 22.77 -10.21
N LYS A 150 3.60 22.20 -9.79
CA LYS A 150 4.47 21.33 -10.61
C LYS A 150 4.22 19.84 -10.41
N ILE A 151 3.33 19.48 -9.47
CA ILE A 151 2.93 18.09 -9.24
C ILE A 151 2.15 17.57 -10.44
N GLU A 152 2.58 16.43 -10.96
CA GLU A 152 1.97 15.77 -12.10
C GLU A 152 0.82 14.85 -11.65
N GLY A 153 -0.38 15.14 -12.15
CA GLY A 153 -1.55 14.27 -11.98
C GLY A 153 -1.47 12.99 -12.82
N LYS A 154 -2.23 11.96 -12.43
CA LYS A 154 -2.46 10.75 -13.23
C LYS A 154 -3.93 10.71 -13.67
N GLY A 155 -4.17 10.68 -14.98
CA GLY A 155 -5.53 10.67 -15.53
C GLY A 155 -6.19 12.04 -15.56
N TYR A 156 -7.52 12.07 -15.47
CA TYR A 156 -8.33 13.29 -15.66
C TYR A 156 -8.88 13.89 -14.37
N LEU A 157 -8.80 13.17 -13.25
CA LEU A 157 -9.23 13.66 -11.95
C LEU A 157 -8.11 14.46 -11.29
N LEU A 158 -8.49 15.57 -10.68
CA LEU A 158 -7.60 16.37 -9.85
C LEU A 158 -7.56 15.76 -8.44
N HIS A 159 -6.36 15.74 -7.87
CA HIS A 159 -6.08 15.30 -6.50
C HIS A 159 -5.51 16.47 -5.72
N ASP A 160 -5.70 16.51 -4.40
CA ASP A 160 -5.12 17.59 -3.63
C ASP A 160 -3.60 17.39 -3.52
N PRO A 161 -2.75 18.32 -3.98
CA PRO A 161 -1.30 18.19 -3.88
C PRO A 161 -0.77 17.95 -2.46
N VAL A 162 -1.54 18.28 -1.41
CA VAL A 162 -1.14 17.97 -0.03
C VAL A 162 -0.98 16.46 0.21
N GLU A 163 -1.64 15.60 -0.58
CA GLU A 163 -1.49 14.14 -0.55
C GLU A 163 -0.05 13.66 -0.84
N TRP A 164 0.80 14.53 -1.39
CA TRP A 164 2.22 14.25 -1.67
C TRP A 164 3.18 14.68 -0.56
N THR A 165 2.67 15.33 0.48
CA THR A 165 3.50 15.90 1.55
C THR A 165 3.77 14.88 2.65
N GLU A 166 4.95 14.98 3.28
CA GLU A 166 5.29 14.15 4.44
C GLU A 166 4.30 14.36 5.61
N GLN A 167 3.80 15.59 5.77
CA GLN A 167 2.82 15.93 6.80
C GLN A 167 1.54 15.10 6.64
N PHE A 168 1.06 14.93 5.40
CA PHE A 168 -0.11 14.10 5.12
C PHE A 168 0.15 12.62 5.43
N GLU A 169 1.26 12.06 4.94
CA GLU A 169 1.63 10.65 5.18
C GLU A 169 1.74 10.32 6.68
N ASN A 170 2.26 11.26 7.49
CA ASN A 170 2.43 11.07 8.93
C ASN A 170 1.11 10.97 9.74
N VAL A 171 -0.02 11.38 9.15
CA VAL A 171 -1.31 11.49 9.85
C VAL A 171 -2.42 10.67 9.21
N ILE A 172 -2.28 10.29 7.94
CA ILE A 172 -3.39 9.72 7.15
C ILE A 172 -3.93 8.43 7.76
N ASP A 173 -3.10 7.50 8.23
CA ASP A 173 -3.58 6.25 8.83
C ASP A 173 -4.46 6.50 10.06
N ARG A 174 -4.05 7.43 10.92
CA ARG A 174 -4.85 7.81 12.10
C ARG A 174 -6.14 8.52 11.69
N ALA A 175 -6.08 9.38 10.68
CA ALA A 175 -7.23 10.09 10.17
C ALA A 175 -8.25 9.16 9.50
N GLU A 176 -7.80 8.15 8.75
CA GLU A 176 -8.66 7.10 8.17
C GLU A 176 -9.34 6.27 9.26
N ALA A 177 -8.57 5.78 10.24
CA ALA A 177 -9.12 5.02 11.36
C ALA A 177 -10.20 5.80 12.11
N GLU A 178 -9.96 7.10 12.36
CA GLU A 178 -10.94 7.99 12.99
C GLU A 178 -12.18 8.22 12.12
N ALA A 179 -12.01 8.40 10.80
CA ALA A 179 -13.12 8.54 9.86
C ALA A 179 -14.00 7.28 9.83
N TYR A 180 -13.39 6.08 9.75
CA TYR A 180 -14.11 4.81 9.80
C TYR A 180 -14.82 4.59 11.13
N ARG A 181 -14.19 4.97 12.25
CA ARG A 181 -14.81 4.91 13.58
C ARG A 181 -16.07 5.78 13.65
N HIS A 182 -16.07 6.96 13.06
CA HIS A 182 -17.26 7.82 12.99
C HIS A 182 -18.37 7.29 12.08
N LEU A 183 -18.03 6.45 11.11
CA LEU A 183 -18.95 5.94 10.09
C LEU A 183 -19.38 4.49 10.33
N THR A 184 -19.08 3.91 11.50
CA THR A 184 -19.36 2.49 11.80
C THR A 184 -20.83 2.10 11.59
N ASP A 185 -21.77 2.99 11.93
CA ASP A 185 -23.21 2.74 11.79
C ASP A 185 -23.81 3.30 10.49
N VAL A 186 -22.97 3.86 9.60
CA VAL A 186 -23.44 4.47 8.34
C VAL A 186 -23.50 3.39 7.25
N PRO A 187 -24.65 3.22 6.57
CA PRO A 187 -24.78 2.25 5.49
C PRO A 187 -23.78 2.50 4.35
N ARG A 188 -23.04 1.46 3.96
CA ARG A 188 -22.09 1.49 2.83
C ARG A 188 -22.80 1.31 1.49
N GLY A 189 -23.52 2.35 1.06
CA GLY A 189 -24.27 2.40 -0.19
C GLY A 189 -23.99 3.67 -0.99
N LEU A 190 -24.88 3.98 -1.94
CA LEU A 190 -24.79 5.18 -2.76
C LEU A 190 -24.65 6.44 -1.89
N GLY A 191 -23.64 7.26 -2.18
CA GLY A 191 -23.30 8.49 -1.48
C GLY A 191 -22.40 8.31 -0.26
N PHE A 192 -22.01 7.08 0.10
CA PHE A 192 -21.11 6.83 1.23
C PHE A 192 -19.75 7.53 1.04
N CYS A 193 -19.24 7.63 -0.20
CA CYS A 193 -17.98 8.30 -0.47
C CYS A 193 -17.96 9.76 0.03
N HIS A 194 -19.08 10.49 -0.08
CA HIS A 194 -19.16 11.88 0.39
C HIS A 194 -19.12 11.97 1.91
N ALA A 195 -19.80 11.04 2.61
CA ALA A 195 -19.74 10.96 4.06
C ALA A 195 -18.32 10.60 4.55
N TYR A 196 -17.67 9.66 3.87
CA TYR A 196 -16.27 9.27 4.10
C TYR A 196 -15.33 10.46 3.91
N TRP A 197 -15.38 11.13 2.76
CA TRP A 197 -14.49 12.26 2.49
C TRP A 197 -14.69 13.41 3.46
N GLN A 198 -15.91 13.69 3.90
CA GLN A 198 -16.13 14.72 4.91
C GLN A 198 -15.53 14.31 6.26
N ALA A 199 -15.75 13.07 6.71
CA ALA A 199 -15.19 12.58 7.96
C ALA A 199 -13.65 12.57 7.93
N LEU A 200 -13.05 12.13 6.82
CA LEU A 200 -11.61 12.14 6.61
C LEU A 200 -11.04 13.57 6.61
N LYS A 201 -11.71 14.50 5.91
CA LYS A 201 -11.32 15.91 5.88
C LYS A 201 -11.32 16.52 7.29
N ASP A 202 -12.35 16.26 8.08
CA ASP A 202 -12.45 16.76 9.44
C ASP A 202 -11.34 16.17 10.35
N ALA A 203 -11.03 14.87 10.18
CA ALA A 203 -9.95 14.20 10.91
C ALA A 203 -8.56 14.75 10.53
N LEU A 204 -8.30 14.95 9.24
CA LEU A 204 -7.06 15.56 8.74
C LEU A 204 -6.88 17.01 9.25
N ALA A 205 -7.95 17.80 9.25
CA ALA A 205 -7.92 19.17 9.76
C ALA A 205 -7.57 19.21 11.26
N ALA A 206 -8.04 18.25 12.05
CA ALA A 206 -7.69 18.13 13.47
C ALA A 206 -6.20 17.81 13.70
N GLU A 207 -5.55 17.14 12.74
CA GLU A 207 -4.11 16.88 12.70
C GLU A 207 -3.30 18.02 12.01
N GLY A 208 -3.98 19.10 11.62
CA GLY A 208 -3.35 20.29 11.01
C GLY A 208 -3.10 20.19 9.50
N VAL A 209 -3.77 19.27 8.80
CA VAL A 209 -3.70 19.10 7.35
C VAL A 209 -4.99 19.59 6.70
N GLU A 210 -4.91 20.70 5.98
CA GLU A 210 -6.03 21.25 5.20
C GLU A 210 -6.14 20.52 3.86
N TRP A 211 -6.95 19.46 3.81
CA TRP A 211 -7.19 18.64 2.63
C TRP A 211 -8.52 18.98 1.96
N ARG A 212 -8.54 19.03 0.62
CA ARG A 212 -9.75 19.19 -0.19
C ARG A 212 -10.23 17.84 -0.69
N THR A 213 -11.53 17.60 -0.58
CA THR A 213 -12.14 16.34 -1.00
C THR A 213 -12.10 16.17 -2.52
N PRO A 214 -12.24 14.94 -3.06
CA PRO A 214 -12.36 14.72 -4.49
C PRO A 214 -13.50 15.52 -5.15
N SER A 215 -14.64 15.71 -4.45
CA SER A 215 -15.77 16.49 -4.96
C SER A 215 -15.49 18.01 -4.98
N GLU A 216 -14.72 18.53 -4.02
CA GLU A 216 -14.25 19.92 -4.02
C GLU A 216 -13.22 20.18 -5.13
N MET A 217 -12.32 19.22 -5.34
CA MET A 217 -11.30 19.30 -6.40
C MET A 217 -11.91 19.14 -7.80
N ASN A 218 -13.00 18.39 -7.93
CA ASN A 218 -13.61 18.05 -9.21
C ASN A 218 -15.11 18.37 -9.25
N PRO A 219 -15.50 19.66 -9.17
CA PRO A 219 -16.91 20.06 -9.00
C PRO A 219 -17.82 19.73 -10.20
N LYS A 220 -17.26 19.26 -11.31
CA LYS A 220 -17.99 18.86 -12.53
C LYS A 220 -18.14 17.35 -12.67
N VAL A 221 -17.60 16.58 -11.73
CA VAL A 221 -17.66 15.12 -11.72
C VAL A 221 -18.71 14.70 -10.70
N MET A 222 -19.61 13.80 -11.11
CA MET A 222 -20.56 13.18 -10.20
C MET A 222 -19.90 11.94 -9.60
N PHE A 223 -19.64 11.99 -8.30
CA PHE A 223 -19.13 10.87 -7.53
C PHE A 223 -20.26 10.20 -6.75
N ASP A 224 -20.13 8.90 -6.56
CA ASP A 224 -21.05 8.06 -5.81
C ASP A 224 -20.29 6.91 -5.13
#